data_AF-A0A6M6E7C0-F1
#
_entry.id   AF-A0A6M6E7C0-F1
#
_cell.length_a   1.000
_cell.length_b   1.000
_cell.length_c   1.000
_cell.angle_alpha   90.00
_cell.angle_beta   90.00
_cell.angle_gamma   90.00
#
_symmetry.space_group_name_H-M   'P 1'
#
loop_
_entity.id
_entity.type
_entity.pdbx_description
1 polymer ?
#
loop_
_entity_poly.entity_id
_entity_poly.type
_entity_poly.pdbx_seq_one_letter_code
_entity_poly.pdbx_strand_id
1 'polypeptide(L)'
;MREMELFVDMIDEEEANRILRFFQESVPGVRKNSASLNQKKQHIKNIFKSLTPLMRKKRRSGGPEPFYTYINHYKFPELTKGNYKEQFIFLEELGEKISPFLRFAYLLLNYPNELREDLDRVAENLEKGIDPLQLDYELKTNEEVRMFFRKHRSYAGSDRVQNLINDLEIYQDQNSLKLIEECKKEIKGYGLLEYYNEYDKFKKKFGNIVSNIAYVLTHLDKENEEDGENEDILLSLAIEAAVLLLDINNNELEEDLHNEIKDLKDSLANINKTYEVNISKKNKEIESVNEKINLLEKAYEELNQEKKALNQELKVTQGQNSELKQQLANLEAKHEKKLAVLQEEHDKKLKQVQNHYEKKFEKAQGEFNKKLQLEKENLERLQTTEATKKENWLLDKNFSANWAVITTSTSTFLEEIYPEVMIGSTYTEDSWKRIIDNKNITNIYLQMNGLSTRQFKRIRSYINQKEKNYHTFEIENTKQLLDLIGFLKMGEREKILK
;
A
#
# COMPACT_ATOMS: atom_id res chain seq x y z
N MET A 1 -1.44 -54.27 -15.93
CA MET A 1 -2.21 -53.01 -16.06
C MET A 1 -2.00 -52.34 -17.42
N ARG A 2 -0.84 -52.53 -18.09
CA ARG A 2 -0.55 -52.03 -19.45
C ARG A 2 -1.37 -52.66 -20.59
N GLU A 3 -1.60 -53.98 -20.60
CA GLU A 3 -2.24 -54.70 -21.73
C GLU A 3 -3.58 -54.09 -22.21
N MET A 4 -4.49 -53.87 -21.27
CA MET A 4 -5.82 -53.31 -21.55
C MET A 4 -5.72 -51.86 -22.06
N GLU A 5 -4.80 -51.07 -21.52
CA GLU A 5 -4.63 -49.68 -21.95
C GLU A 5 -4.09 -49.63 -23.38
N LEU A 6 -3.07 -50.43 -23.67
CA LEU A 6 -2.48 -50.57 -25.00
C LEU A 6 -3.52 -51.07 -26.02
N PHE A 7 -4.30 -52.10 -25.68
CA PHE A 7 -5.38 -52.57 -26.55
C PHE A 7 -6.35 -51.44 -26.88
N VAL A 8 -6.81 -50.69 -25.87
CA VAL A 8 -7.74 -49.56 -26.08
C VAL A 8 -7.10 -48.41 -26.83
N ASP A 9 -5.78 -48.23 -26.74
CA ASP A 9 -5.10 -47.19 -27.52
C ASP A 9 -4.98 -47.58 -29.01
N MET A 10 -4.99 -48.88 -29.33
CA MET A 10 -4.98 -49.41 -30.70
C MET A 10 -6.35 -49.45 -31.40
N ILE A 11 -7.48 -49.43 -30.67
CA ILE A 11 -8.81 -49.56 -31.31
C ILE A 11 -9.16 -48.33 -32.15
N ASP A 12 -9.91 -48.57 -33.22
CA ASP A 12 -10.51 -47.54 -34.05
C ASP A 12 -11.93 -47.15 -33.57
N GLU A 13 -12.56 -46.25 -34.33
CA GLU A 13 -13.90 -45.76 -34.06
C GLU A 13 -14.98 -46.86 -34.18
N GLU A 14 -14.83 -47.77 -35.15
CA GLU A 14 -15.79 -48.86 -35.34
C GLU A 14 -15.75 -49.81 -34.14
N GLU A 15 -14.55 -50.20 -33.74
CA GLU A 15 -14.29 -51.11 -32.64
C GLU A 15 -14.69 -50.51 -31.29
N ALA A 16 -14.39 -49.22 -31.06
CA ALA A 16 -14.87 -48.52 -29.87
C ALA A 16 -16.39 -48.56 -29.73
N ASN A 17 -17.12 -48.38 -30.85
CA ASN A 17 -18.58 -48.49 -30.85
C ASN A 17 -19.07 -49.93 -30.61
N ARG A 18 -18.36 -50.94 -31.13
CA ARG A 18 -18.67 -52.37 -30.87
C ARG A 18 -18.51 -52.71 -29.39
N ILE A 19 -17.41 -52.29 -28.75
CA ILE A 19 -17.18 -52.50 -27.31
C ILE A 19 -18.30 -51.87 -26.47
N LEU A 20 -18.65 -50.60 -26.73
CA LEU A 20 -19.70 -49.91 -25.99
C LEU A 20 -21.06 -50.60 -26.12
N ARG A 21 -21.40 -51.09 -27.33
CA ARG A 21 -22.61 -51.89 -27.56
C ARG A 21 -22.57 -53.22 -26.82
N PHE A 22 -21.43 -53.91 -26.81
CA PHE A 22 -21.26 -55.19 -26.11
C PHE A 22 -21.54 -55.05 -24.61
N PHE A 23 -21.01 -54.00 -23.97
CA PHE A 23 -21.23 -53.74 -22.54
C PHE A 23 -22.55 -53.00 -22.24
N GLN A 24 -23.30 -52.60 -23.28
CA GLN A 24 -24.51 -51.81 -23.17
C GLN A 24 -24.28 -50.49 -22.42
N GLU A 25 -23.13 -49.85 -22.66
CA GLU A 25 -22.74 -48.58 -22.03
C GLU A 25 -22.71 -47.43 -23.04
N SER A 26 -22.90 -46.21 -22.54
CA SER A 26 -22.84 -44.98 -23.34
C SER A 26 -22.01 -43.94 -22.60
N VAL A 27 -21.19 -43.19 -23.33
CA VAL A 27 -20.31 -42.17 -22.76
C VAL A 27 -21.13 -41.11 -21.99
N PRO A 28 -20.89 -40.92 -20.68
CA PRO A 28 -21.65 -39.96 -19.87
C PRO A 28 -21.49 -38.52 -20.35
N GLY A 29 -22.56 -37.72 -20.26
CA GLY A 29 -22.51 -36.28 -20.52
C GLY A 29 -22.44 -35.89 -22.00
N VAL A 30 -22.54 -36.84 -22.94
CA VAL A 30 -22.46 -36.59 -24.38
C VAL A 30 -23.74 -37.07 -25.07
N ARG A 31 -24.23 -36.32 -26.09
CA ARG A 31 -25.40 -36.77 -26.87
C ARG A 31 -25.07 -38.08 -27.58
N LYS A 32 -26.07 -38.94 -27.77
CA LYS A 32 -25.92 -40.22 -28.47
C LYS A 32 -25.20 -40.02 -29.81
N ASN A 33 -24.16 -40.81 -30.05
CA ASN A 33 -23.30 -40.77 -31.25
C ASN A 33 -22.44 -39.50 -31.46
N SER A 34 -22.27 -38.63 -30.45
CA SER A 34 -21.42 -37.42 -30.57
C SER A 34 -20.12 -37.45 -29.76
N ALA A 35 -19.83 -38.56 -29.08
CA ALA A 35 -18.58 -38.73 -28.34
C ALA A 35 -17.41 -38.92 -29.30
N SER A 36 -16.29 -38.23 -29.04
CA SER A 36 -15.05 -38.44 -29.80
C SER A 36 -14.42 -39.81 -29.48
N LEU A 37 -13.57 -40.31 -30.38
CA LEU A 37 -12.83 -41.56 -30.17
C LEU A 37 -12.10 -41.58 -28.82
N ASN A 38 -11.42 -40.50 -28.45
CA ASN A 38 -10.72 -40.39 -27.17
C ASN A 38 -11.66 -40.48 -25.97
N GLN A 39 -12.84 -39.86 -26.04
CA GLN A 39 -13.85 -39.97 -24.98
C GLN A 39 -14.38 -41.42 -24.86
N LYS A 40 -14.56 -42.10 -26.00
CA LYS A 40 -14.96 -43.52 -26.03
C LYS A 40 -13.87 -44.41 -25.46
N LYS A 41 -12.62 -44.27 -25.90
CA LYS A 41 -11.45 -44.97 -25.36
C LYS A 41 -11.33 -44.81 -23.85
N GLN A 42 -11.42 -43.58 -23.34
CA GLN A 42 -11.35 -43.33 -21.89
C GLN A 42 -12.50 -44.00 -21.13
N HIS A 43 -13.72 -43.96 -21.68
CA HIS A 43 -14.85 -44.64 -21.06
C HIS A 43 -14.69 -46.17 -21.10
N ILE A 44 -14.19 -46.73 -22.21
CA ILE A 44 -13.88 -48.16 -22.34
C ILE A 44 -12.82 -48.59 -21.32
N LYS A 45 -11.75 -47.80 -21.11
CA LYS A 45 -10.76 -48.04 -20.04
C LYS A 45 -11.44 -48.14 -18.67
N ASN A 46 -12.46 -47.31 -18.40
CA ASN A 46 -13.23 -47.37 -17.16
C ASN A 46 -14.14 -48.61 -17.08
N ILE A 47 -14.73 -49.05 -18.19
CA ILE A 47 -15.52 -50.29 -18.27
C ILE A 47 -14.62 -51.48 -17.93
N PHE A 48 -13.49 -51.59 -18.62
CA PHE A 48 -12.51 -52.66 -18.43
C PHE A 48 -11.93 -52.67 -17.00
N LYS A 49 -11.55 -51.50 -16.44
CA LYS A 49 -11.17 -51.37 -15.02
C LYS A 49 -12.30 -51.62 -14.02
N SER A 50 -13.52 -51.94 -14.49
CA SER A 50 -14.70 -52.14 -13.66
C SER A 50 -15.07 -50.94 -12.79
N LEU A 51 -14.83 -49.73 -13.30
CA LEU A 51 -15.09 -48.47 -12.60
C LEU A 51 -16.46 -47.88 -12.91
N THR A 52 -17.13 -48.33 -13.96
CA THR A 52 -18.49 -47.88 -14.28
C THR A 52 -19.52 -48.48 -13.32
N PRO A 53 -20.65 -47.81 -13.05
CA PRO A 53 -21.67 -48.32 -12.13
C PRO A 53 -22.18 -49.71 -12.49
N LEU A 54 -22.37 -49.98 -13.79
CA LEU A 54 -22.83 -51.28 -14.29
C LEU A 54 -21.78 -52.38 -14.07
N MET A 55 -20.51 -52.11 -14.41
CA MET A 55 -19.45 -53.10 -14.20
C MET A 55 -19.14 -53.34 -12.72
N ARG A 56 -19.17 -52.29 -11.87
CA ARG A 56 -19.05 -52.45 -10.41
C ARG A 56 -20.12 -53.38 -9.85
N LYS A 57 -21.37 -53.25 -10.32
CA LYS A 57 -22.47 -54.15 -9.92
C LYS A 57 -22.21 -55.58 -10.38
N LYS A 58 -21.82 -55.80 -11.65
CA LYS A 58 -21.52 -57.14 -12.19
C LYS A 58 -20.33 -57.81 -11.48
N ARG A 59 -19.29 -57.06 -11.13
CA ARG A 59 -18.13 -57.59 -10.40
C ARG A 59 -18.44 -57.96 -8.96
N ARG A 60 -19.27 -57.17 -8.27
CA ARG A 60 -19.75 -57.49 -6.91
C ARG A 60 -20.55 -58.78 -6.86
N SER A 61 -21.24 -59.14 -7.95
CA SER A 61 -21.96 -60.42 -8.09
C SER A 61 -21.07 -61.58 -8.58
N GLY A 62 -19.74 -61.43 -8.56
CA GLY A 62 -18.80 -62.48 -8.98
C GLY A 62 -18.60 -62.61 -10.50
N GLY A 63 -19.02 -61.62 -11.29
CA GLY A 63 -18.85 -61.65 -12.74
C GLY A 63 -17.37 -61.63 -13.18
N PRO A 64 -17.05 -62.15 -14.38
CA PRO A 64 -15.68 -62.19 -14.90
C PRO A 64 -15.11 -60.80 -15.14
N GLU A 65 -13.79 -60.73 -15.39
CA GLU A 65 -13.10 -59.48 -15.68
C GLU A 65 -13.54 -58.98 -17.09
N PRO A 66 -14.00 -57.71 -17.23
CA PRO A 66 -14.61 -57.26 -18.46
C PRO A 66 -13.68 -57.25 -19.68
N PHE A 67 -12.40 -56.89 -19.52
CA PHE A 67 -11.44 -56.88 -20.63
C PHE A 67 -11.25 -58.27 -21.24
N TYR A 68 -10.88 -59.27 -20.43
CA TYR A 68 -10.73 -60.66 -20.89
C TYR A 68 -12.06 -61.25 -21.40
N THR A 69 -13.20 -60.83 -20.84
CA THR A 69 -14.52 -61.23 -21.37
C THR A 69 -14.71 -60.74 -22.81
N TYR A 70 -14.28 -59.52 -23.11
CA TYR A 70 -14.42 -58.97 -24.45
C TYR A 70 -13.40 -59.55 -25.43
N ILE A 71 -12.11 -59.53 -25.09
CA ILE A 71 -11.08 -59.95 -26.07
C ILE A 71 -11.18 -61.44 -26.42
N ASN A 72 -11.78 -62.28 -25.57
CA ASN A 72 -12.03 -63.69 -25.87
C ASN A 72 -12.87 -63.96 -27.14
N HIS A 73 -13.53 -62.94 -27.72
CA HIS A 73 -14.18 -63.04 -29.03
C HIS A 73 -13.19 -63.08 -30.20
N TYR A 74 -11.93 -62.71 -29.98
CA TYR A 74 -10.86 -62.68 -30.98
C TYR A 74 -10.06 -63.97 -31.09
N LYS A 75 -10.67 -65.11 -30.75
CA LYS A 75 -10.04 -66.41 -30.95
C LYS A 75 -10.07 -66.77 -32.44
N PHE A 76 -8.91 -67.02 -33.02
CA PHE A 76 -8.76 -67.53 -34.38
C PHE A 76 -8.40 -69.02 -34.30
N PRO A 77 -9.36 -69.95 -34.47
CA PRO A 77 -9.11 -71.38 -34.30
C PRO A 77 -8.08 -71.91 -35.32
N GLU A 78 -8.06 -71.32 -36.50
CA GLU A 78 -7.23 -71.70 -37.64
C GLU A 78 -5.74 -71.34 -37.47
N LEU A 79 -5.41 -70.43 -36.54
CA LEU A 79 -4.04 -69.95 -36.33
C LEU A 79 -3.27 -70.69 -35.23
N THR A 80 -3.89 -71.68 -34.58
CA THR A 80 -3.40 -72.30 -33.33
C THR A 80 -2.16 -73.21 -33.43
N LYS A 81 -1.43 -73.22 -34.56
CA LYS A 81 -0.24 -74.09 -34.74
C LYS A 81 1.02 -73.25 -34.91
N GLY A 82 1.85 -73.21 -33.88
CA GLY A 82 3.18 -72.60 -33.92
C GLY A 82 3.68 -72.16 -32.54
N ASN A 83 4.95 -71.77 -32.46
CA ASN A 83 5.48 -71.04 -31.30
C ASN A 83 5.17 -69.52 -31.44
N TYR A 84 5.40 -68.74 -30.37
CA TYR A 84 5.15 -67.29 -30.36
C TYR A 84 5.79 -66.57 -31.56
N LYS A 85 7.05 -66.89 -31.87
CA LYS A 85 7.81 -66.25 -32.97
C LYS A 85 7.15 -66.48 -34.32
N GLU A 86 6.78 -67.73 -34.62
CA GLU A 86 6.14 -68.10 -35.87
C GLU A 86 4.80 -67.38 -36.06
N GLN A 87 4.03 -67.28 -34.97
CA GLN A 87 2.74 -66.61 -34.99
C GLN A 87 2.87 -65.10 -35.09
N PHE A 88 3.90 -64.53 -34.47
CA PHE A 88 4.19 -63.11 -34.59
C PHE A 88 4.52 -62.71 -36.03
N ILE A 89 5.51 -63.38 -36.64
CA ILE A 89 5.93 -63.12 -38.03
C ILE A 89 4.74 -63.21 -38.98
N PHE A 90 3.91 -64.24 -38.81
CA PHE A 90 2.71 -64.41 -39.61
C PHE A 90 1.70 -63.25 -39.45
N LEU A 91 1.50 -62.73 -38.25
CA LEU A 91 0.61 -61.59 -38.02
C LEU A 91 1.19 -60.27 -38.53
N GLU A 92 2.52 -60.13 -38.50
CA GLU A 92 3.23 -59.00 -39.08
C GLU A 92 3.05 -58.97 -40.61
N GLU A 93 3.22 -60.11 -41.30
CA GLU A 93 2.95 -60.25 -42.74
C GLU A 93 1.51 -59.89 -43.12
N LEU A 94 0.56 -60.17 -42.23
CA LEU A 94 -0.85 -59.81 -42.42
C LEU A 94 -1.14 -58.34 -42.08
N GLY A 95 -0.13 -57.53 -41.75
CA GLY A 95 -0.24 -56.22 -41.10
C GLY A 95 -1.36 -55.33 -41.63
N GLU A 96 -1.35 -54.97 -42.92
CA GLU A 96 -2.39 -54.10 -43.48
C GLU A 96 -3.77 -54.76 -43.58
N LYS A 97 -3.83 -56.10 -43.59
CA LYS A 97 -5.07 -56.87 -43.69
C LYS A 97 -5.77 -57.03 -42.33
N ILE A 98 -5.04 -56.91 -41.22
CA ILE A 98 -5.56 -57.11 -39.87
C ILE A 98 -5.14 -55.96 -38.97
N SER A 99 -6.14 -55.25 -38.41
CA SER A 99 -5.92 -54.12 -37.52
C SER A 99 -5.01 -54.47 -36.32
N PRO A 100 -4.16 -53.54 -35.84
CA PRO A 100 -3.21 -53.80 -34.75
C PRO A 100 -3.84 -54.35 -33.47
N PHE A 101 -5.02 -53.85 -33.08
CA PHE A 101 -5.71 -54.32 -31.88
C PHE A 101 -6.13 -55.79 -31.95
N LEU A 102 -6.43 -56.32 -33.15
CA LEU A 102 -6.78 -57.73 -33.35
C LEU A 102 -5.55 -58.61 -33.23
N ARG A 103 -4.44 -58.22 -33.88
CA ARG A 103 -3.16 -58.92 -33.78
C ARG A 103 -2.69 -58.96 -32.32
N PHE A 104 -2.76 -57.82 -31.62
CA PHE A 104 -2.41 -57.72 -30.20
C PHE A 104 -3.32 -58.61 -29.32
N ALA A 105 -4.64 -58.58 -29.53
CA ALA A 105 -5.56 -59.42 -28.77
C ALA A 105 -5.31 -60.92 -28.99
N TYR A 106 -4.99 -61.32 -30.23
CA TYR A 106 -4.65 -62.71 -30.52
C TYR A 106 -3.37 -63.15 -29.82
N LEU A 107 -2.29 -62.36 -29.91
CA LEU A 107 -1.04 -62.65 -29.19
C LEU A 107 -1.28 -62.70 -27.68
N LEU A 108 -2.07 -61.78 -27.13
CA LEU A 108 -2.36 -61.75 -25.71
C LEU A 108 -3.15 -62.97 -25.22
N LEU A 109 -4.04 -63.52 -26.06
CA LEU A 109 -4.83 -64.71 -25.70
C LEU A 109 -4.02 -66.00 -25.76
N ASN A 110 -3.10 -66.13 -26.71
CA ASN A 110 -2.40 -67.39 -26.98
C ASN A 110 -0.98 -67.44 -26.39
N TYR A 111 -0.30 -66.29 -26.31
CA TYR A 111 1.08 -66.13 -25.85
C TYR A 111 1.22 -64.95 -24.87
N PRO A 112 0.47 -64.97 -23.74
CA PRO A 112 0.41 -63.84 -22.83
C PRO A 112 1.74 -63.55 -22.12
N ASN A 113 2.59 -64.55 -21.92
CA ASN A 113 3.84 -64.36 -21.18
C ASN A 113 4.89 -63.71 -22.07
N GLU A 114 4.97 -64.16 -23.32
CA GLU A 114 5.88 -63.65 -24.33
C GLU A 114 5.52 -62.21 -24.71
N LEU A 115 4.25 -61.93 -25.00
CA LEU A 115 3.81 -60.56 -25.29
C LEU A 115 4.05 -59.59 -24.12
N ARG A 116 4.04 -60.10 -22.87
CA ARG A 116 4.32 -59.28 -21.68
C ARG A 116 5.75 -58.74 -21.65
N GLU A 117 6.70 -59.46 -22.24
CA GLU A 117 8.10 -59.02 -22.35
C GLU A 117 8.22 -57.82 -23.31
N ASP A 118 7.30 -57.70 -24.26
CA ASP A 118 7.33 -56.70 -25.32
C ASP A 118 6.42 -55.47 -25.10
N LEU A 119 5.59 -55.44 -24.04
CA LEU A 119 4.58 -54.39 -23.84
C LEU A 119 5.15 -52.95 -23.83
N ASP A 120 6.39 -52.79 -23.38
CA ASP A 120 7.03 -51.48 -23.28
C ASP A 120 7.42 -50.96 -24.66
N ARG A 121 7.91 -51.85 -25.54
CA ARG A 121 8.17 -51.55 -26.94
C ARG A 121 6.88 -51.25 -27.70
N VAL A 122 5.83 -52.03 -27.46
CA VAL A 122 4.49 -51.76 -28.04
C VAL A 122 3.99 -50.37 -27.66
N ALA A 123 4.20 -49.95 -26.39
CA ALA A 123 3.84 -48.62 -25.93
C ALA A 123 4.66 -47.52 -26.63
N GLU A 124 5.98 -47.69 -26.73
CA GLU A 124 6.86 -46.75 -27.43
C GLU A 124 6.50 -46.61 -28.91
N ASN A 125 6.17 -47.71 -29.58
CA ASN A 125 5.78 -47.71 -30.99
C ASN A 125 4.48 -46.94 -31.22
N LEU A 126 3.49 -47.12 -30.34
CA LEU A 126 2.25 -46.35 -30.35
C LEU A 126 2.49 -44.85 -30.18
N GLU A 127 3.40 -44.45 -29.29
CA GLU A 127 3.75 -43.04 -29.09
C GLU A 127 4.46 -42.44 -30.30
N LYS A 128 5.31 -43.23 -30.98
CA LYS A 128 6.02 -42.83 -32.20
C LYS A 128 5.14 -42.83 -33.46
N GLY A 129 3.92 -43.37 -33.38
CA GLY A 129 3.00 -43.44 -34.52
C GLY A 129 3.40 -44.47 -35.59
N ILE A 130 4.18 -45.48 -35.21
CA ILE A 130 4.54 -46.64 -36.06
C ILE A 130 3.69 -47.86 -35.69
N ASP A 131 3.81 -48.97 -36.43
CA ASP A 131 3.03 -50.19 -36.13
C ASP A 131 3.34 -50.66 -34.69
N PRO A 132 2.33 -50.79 -33.81
CA PRO A 132 2.53 -51.21 -32.42
C PRO A 132 3.21 -52.56 -32.28
N LEU A 133 3.10 -53.41 -33.30
CA LEU A 133 3.72 -54.74 -33.35
C LEU A 133 4.91 -54.77 -34.31
N GLN A 134 5.58 -53.65 -34.58
CA GLN A 134 6.91 -53.65 -35.19
C GLN A 134 7.95 -53.91 -34.09
N LEU A 135 8.05 -55.17 -33.68
CA LEU A 135 8.97 -55.62 -32.64
C LEU A 135 10.11 -56.33 -33.35
N ASP A 136 11.15 -55.61 -33.76
CA ASP A 136 12.27 -56.15 -34.54
C ASP A 136 12.72 -57.52 -33.98
N TYR A 137 12.51 -58.59 -34.76
CA TYR A 137 12.79 -59.94 -34.32
C TYR A 137 14.24 -60.32 -34.62
N GLU A 138 15.03 -60.52 -33.57
CA GLU A 138 16.37 -61.09 -33.69
C GLU A 138 16.29 -62.61 -33.92
N LEU A 139 16.77 -63.06 -35.08
CA LEU A 139 17.05 -64.46 -35.38
C LEU A 139 18.42 -64.81 -34.79
N LYS A 140 18.44 -65.60 -33.71
CA LYS A 140 19.66 -65.86 -32.91
C LYS A 140 20.39 -67.13 -33.32
N THR A 141 19.71 -68.04 -34.01
CA THR A 141 20.28 -69.32 -34.43
C THR A 141 20.10 -69.59 -35.91
N ASN A 142 21.04 -70.35 -36.49
CA ASN A 142 20.95 -70.78 -37.89
C ASN A 142 19.66 -71.56 -38.19
N GLU A 143 19.12 -72.29 -37.21
CA GLU A 143 17.85 -73.01 -37.38
C GLU A 143 16.65 -72.06 -37.41
N GLU A 144 16.67 -70.99 -36.60
CA GLU A 144 15.66 -69.93 -36.68
C GLU A 144 15.68 -69.21 -38.02
N VAL A 145 16.87 -68.93 -38.57
CA VAL A 145 17.03 -68.35 -39.91
C VAL A 145 16.48 -69.30 -40.98
N ARG A 146 16.84 -70.59 -40.92
CA ARG A 146 16.31 -71.59 -41.86
C ARG A 146 14.80 -71.74 -41.74
N MET A 147 14.26 -71.72 -40.53
CA MET A 147 12.83 -71.78 -40.28
C MET A 147 12.11 -70.53 -40.78
N PHE A 148 12.72 -69.35 -40.63
CA PHE A 148 12.23 -68.10 -41.18
C PHE A 148 12.06 -68.22 -42.69
N PHE A 149 13.12 -68.52 -43.45
CA PHE A 149 13.01 -68.66 -44.90
C PHE A 149 12.06 -69.79 -45.35
N ARG A 150 11.92 -70.88 -44.58
CA ARG A 150 11.00 -71.97 -44.91
C ARG A 150 9.53 -71.66 -44.66
N LYS A 151 9.23 -70.85 -43.64
CA LYS A 151 7.85 -70.63 -43.16
C LYS A 151 7.30 -69.26 -43.54
N HIS A 152 8.18 -68.29 -43.77
CA HIS A 152 7.80 -66.94 -44.18
C HIS A 152 7.15 -66.99 -45.57
N ARG A 153 5.96 -66.41 -45.69
CA ARG A 153 5.11 -66.60 -46.87
C ARG A 153 5.74 -66.04 -48.13
N SER A 154 6.44 -64.90 -48.02
CA SER A 154 7.17 -64.30 -49.13
C SER A 154 8.33 -65.16 -49.64
N TYR A 155 8.83 -66.09 -48.84
CA TYR A 155 9.96 -66.95 -49.18
C TYR A 155 9.57 -68.44 -49.29
N ALA A 156 8.27 -68.73 -49.31
CA ALA A 156 7.71 -70.07 -49.50
C ALA A 156 7.04 -70.19 -50.88
N GLY A 157 7.23 -71.32 -51.56
CA GLY A 157 6.68 -71.57 -52.90
C GLY A 157 7.66 -71.26 -54.04
N SER A 158 7.16 -71.23 -55.28
CA SER A 158 7.95 -71.03 -56.50
C SER A 158 8.63 -69.66 -56.57
N ASP A 159 7.99 -68.63 -56.02
CA ASP A 159 8.43 -67.23 -56.22
C ASP A 159 9.47 -66.77 -55.20
N ARG A 160 9.92 -67.66 -54.32
CA ARG A 160 10.80 -67.36 -53.17
C ARG A 160 12.13 -66.70 -53.55
N VAL A 161 12.74 -67.13 -54.66
CA VAL A 161 14.02 -66.59 -55.12
C VAL A 161 13.82 -65.18 -55.69
N GLN A 162 12.75 -64.98 -56.47
CA GLN A 162 12.43 -63.67 -57.03
C GLN A 162 12.12 -62.65 -55.92
N ASN A 163 11.34 -63.05 -54.91
CA ASN A 163 11.00 -62.17 -53.80
C ASN A 163 12.25 -61.75 -53.02
N LEU A 164 13.16 -62.69 -52.73
CA LEU A 164 14.43 -62.36 -52.07
C LEU A 164 15.29 -61.41 -52.92
N ILE A 165 15.35 -61.61 -54.24
CA ILE A 165 16.13 -60.72 -55.10
C ILE A 165 15.52 -59.32 -55.15
N ASN A 166 14.19 -59.20 -55.24
CA ASN A 166 13.49 -57.90 -55.18
C ASN A 166 13.79 -57.16 -53.87
N ASP A 167 13.82 -57.89 -52.75
CA ASP A 167 14.16 -57.32 -51.44
C ASP A 167 15.64 -56.88 -51.39
N LEU A 168 16.54 -57.61 -52.07
CA LEU A 168 17.96 -57.25 -52.17
C LEU A 168 18.23 -56.08 -53.12
N GLU A 169 17.39 -55.86 -54.14
CA GLU A 169 17.53 -54.74 -55.07
C GLU A 169 17.46 -53.37 -54.36
N ILE A 170 16.71 -53.27 -53.26
CA ILE A 170 16.58 -52.04 -52.46
C ILE A 170 17.94 -51.62 -51.85
N TYR A 171 18.82 -52.58 -51.58
CA TYR A 171 20.14 -52.36 -50.98
C TYR A 171 21.26 -52.20 -52.02
N GLN A 172 20.93 -52.20 -53.31
CA GLN A 172 21.90 -52.05 -54.39
C GLN A 172 22.01 -50.60 -54.85
N ASP A 173 23.23 -50.09 -54.95
CA ASP A 173 23.47 -48.78 -55.54
C ASP A 173 23.36 -48.82 -57.08
N GLN A 174 23.27 -47.65 -57.72
CA GLN A 174 23.16 -47.55 -59.17
C GLN A 174 24.36 -48.13 -59.93
N ASN A 175 25.53 -48.23 -59.29
CA ASN A 175 26.72 -48.82 -59.90
C ASN A 175 26.64 -50.35 -59.87
N SER A 176 26.18 -50.93 -58.77
CA SER A 176 25.98 -52.36 -58.58
C SER A 176 24.96 -52.88 -59.59
N LEU A 177 23.85 -52.17 -59.80
CA LEU A 177 22.85 -52.52 -60.82
C LEU A 177 23.44 -52.54 -62.25
N LYS A 178 24.34 -51.61 -62.58
CA LYS A 178 25.04 -51.62 -63.88
C LYS A 178 25.98 -52.81 -64.01
N LEU A 179 26.75 -53.10 -62.96
CA LEU A 179 27.67 -54.23 -62.92
C LEU A 179 26.92 -55.56 -62.98
N ILE A 180 25.72 -55.67 -62.39
CA ILE A 180 24.85 -56.83 -62.53
C ILE A 180 24.51 -57.06 -64.01
N GLU A 181 24.04 -56.04 -64.72
CA GLU A 181 23.66 -56.17 -66.13
C GLU A 181 24.87 -56.47 -67.06
N GLU A 182 26.06 -55.99 -66.72
CA GLU A 182 27.29 -56.38 -67.41
C GLU A 182 27.67 -57.83 -67.11
N CYS A 183 27.59 -58.24 -65.85
CA CYS A 183 27.89 -59.60 -65.43
C CYS A 183 26.94 -60.58 -66.10
N LYS A 184 25.61 -60.34 -66.08
CA LYS A 184 24.57 -61.17 -66.73
C LYS A 184 24.91 -61.51 -68.18
N LYS A 185 25.50 -60.58 -68.94
CA LYS A 185 25.91 -60.82 -70.34
C LYS A 185 27.03 -61.85 -70.47
N GLU A 186 27.96 -61.89 -69.51
CA GLU A 186 29.10 -62.81 -69.52
C GLU A 186 28.72 -64.20 -69.01
N ILE A 187 27.87 -64.30 -67.98
CA ILE A 187 27.45 -65.58 -67.35
C ILE A 187 26.26 -66.26 -68.03
N LYS A 188 25.61 -65.64 -69.02
CA LYS A 188 24.44 -66.22 -69.71
C LYS A 188 24.65 -67.62 -70.29
N GLY A 189 25.88 -67.97 -70.65
CA GLY A 189 26.23 -69.29 -71.19
C GLY A 189 26.84 -70.27 -70.19
N TYR A 190 26.91 -69.91 -68.91
CA TYR A 190 27.60 -70.68 -67.88
C TYR A 190 26.58 -71.51 -67.09
N GLY A 191 26.81 -72.82 -66.96
CA GLY A 191 26.15 -73.61 -65.92
C GLY A 191 26.82 -73.38 -64.56
N LEU A 192 26.29 -74.04 -63.52
CA LEU A 192 26.77 -73.84 -62.15
C LEU A 192 28.25 -74.19 -61.99
N LEU A 193 28.69 -75.28 -62.62
CA LEU A 193 30.07 -75.74 -62.53
C LEU A 193 31.02 -74.78 -63.24
N GLU A 194 30.65 -74.30 -64.44
CA GLU A 194 31.43 -73.29 -65.16
C GLU A 194 31.50 -71.98 -64.37
N TYR A 195 30.38 -71.56 -63.79
CA TYR A 195 30.33 -70.37 -62.95
C TYR A 195 31.26 -70.48 -61.75
N TYR A 196 31.21 -71.59 -61.01
CA TYR A 196 32.09 -71.81 -59.85
C TYR A 196 33.56 -71.90 -60.23
N ASN A 197 33.90 -72.55 -61.35
CA ASN A 197 35.29 -72.63 -61.81
C ASN A 197 35.87 -71.26 -62.17
N GLU A 198 35.03 -70.34 -62.67
CA GLU A 198 35.42 -68.97 -63.02
C GLU A 198 35.06 -67.95 -61.93
N TYR A 199 34.59 -68.40 -60.75
CA TYR A 199 34.05 -67.53 -59.72
C TYR A 199 35.07 -66.50 -59.23
N ASP A 200 36.34 -66.88 -59.05
CA ASP A 200 37.39 -65.95 -58.63
C ASP A 200 37.62 -64.81 -59.63
N LYS A 201 37.39 -65.06 -60.92
CA LYS A 201 37.48 -64.04 -61.97
C LYS A 201 36.30 -63.09 -61.90
N PHE A 202 35.08 -63.62 -61.78
CA PHE A 202 33.87 -62.81 -61.63
C PHE A 202 33.91 -61.98 -60.34
N LYS A 203 34.29 -62.59 -59.21
CA LYS A 203 34.55 -61.94 -57.93
C LYS A 203 35.50 -60.75 -58.04
N LYS A 204 36.64 -60.90 -58.71
CA LYS A 204 37.61 -59.80 -58.87
C LYS A 204 37.09 -58.67 -59.76
N LYS A 205 36.27 -58.99 -60.75
CA LYS A 205 35.80 -58.04 -61.75
C LYS A 205 34.55 -57.29 -61.31
N PHE A 206 33.58 -57.99 -60.75
CA PHE A 206 32.25 -57.48 -60.43
C PHE A 206 31.96 -57.46 -58.92
N GLY A 207 32.68 -58.27 -58.13
CA GLY A 207 32.38 -58.49 -56.71
C GLY A 207 31.47 -59.71 -56.48
N ASN A 208 31.55 -60.30 -55.28
CA ASN A 208 30.80 -61.51 -54.93
C ASN A 208 29.28 -61.32 -55.06
N ILE A 209 28.77 -60.25 -54.46
CA ILE A 209 27.33 -59.94 -54.40
C ILE A 209 26.76 -59.81 -55.81
N VAL A 210 27.40 -58.97 -56.62
CA VAL A 210 27.01 -58.73 -58.01
C VAL A 210 27.05 -60.01 -58.83
N SER A 211 28.12 -60.81 -58.68
CA SER A 211 28.27 -62.06 -59.45
C SER A 211 27.18 -63.07 -59.11
N ASN A 212 26.90 -63.28 -57.81
CA ASN A 212 25.88 -64.22 -57.36
C ASN A 212 24.47 -63.77 -57.77
N ILE A 213 24.13 -62.48 -57.58
CA ILE A 213 22.81 -61.95 -57.98
C ILE A 213 22.63 -62.00 -59.49
N ALA A 214 23.66 -61.66 -60.26
CA ALA A 214 23.63 -61.75 -61.71
C ALA A 214 23.46 -63.20 -62.18
N TYR A 215 24.10 -64.18 -61.54
CA TYR A 215 23.90 -65.59 -61.85
C TYR A 215 22.45 -66.02 -61.57
N VAL A 216 21.92 -65.66 -60.39
CA VAL A 216 20.53 -65.95 -60.00
C VAL A 216 19.55 -65.39 -61.02
N LEU A 217 19.62 -64.09 -61.30
CA LEU A 217 18.70 -63.41 -62.25
C LEU A 217 18.79 -63.97 -63.68
N THR A 218 19.96 -64.48 -64.09
CA THR A 218 20.15 -65.05 -65.42
C THR A 218 19.52 -66.44 -65.58
N HIS A 219 19.42 -67.20 -64.48
CA HIS A 219 19.01 -68.60 -64.47
C HIS A 219 17.64 -68.84 -63.84
N LEU A 220 17.03 -67.80 -63.25
CA LEU A 220 15.68 -67.82 -62.68
C LEU A 220 14.58 -67.80 -63.76
N ASP A 221 14.85 -67.17 -64.90
CA ASP A 221 13.84 -66.75 -65.89
C ASP A 221 13.78 -67.66 -67.14
N LYS A 222 14.24 -68.91 -67.04
CA LYS A 222 14.20 -69.83 -68.19
C LYS A 222 12.80 -70.42 -68.34
N GLU A 223 12.08 -69.95 -69.36
CA GLU A 223 10.76 -70.45 -69.82
C GLU A 223 10.71 -71.98 -70.11
N ASN A 224 11.84 -72.70 -70.05
CA ASN A 224 11.93 -74.14 -70.22
C ASN A 224 12.46 -74.80 -68.94
N GLU A 225 11.60 -75.61 -68.29
CA GLU A 225 11.92 -76.39 -67.07
C GLU A 225 13.12 -77.35 -67.24
N GLU A 226 13.53 -77.68 -68.47
CA GLU A 226 14.64 -78.60 -68.75
C GLU A 226 16.04 -77.96 -68.70
N ASP A 227 16.15 -76.62 -68.79
CA ASP A 227 17.43 -75.89 -68.81
C ASP A 227 17.62 -74.94 -67.60
N GLY A 228 16.64 -74.87 -66.70
CA GLY A 228 16.66 -74.08 -65.47
C GLY A 228 17.62 -74.66 -64.43
N GLU A 229 18.35 -73.80 -63.74
CA GLU A 229 19.14 -74.25 -62.58
C GLU A 229 18.19 -74.61 -61.43
N ASN A 230 18.59 -75.53 -60.56
CA ASN A 230 17.77 -75.91 -59.41
C ASN A 230 17.48 -74.69 -58.52
N GLU A 231 16.21 -74.40 -58.25
CA GLU A 231 15.79 -73.27 -57.42
C GLU A 231 16.45 -73.24 -56.03
N ASP A 232 16.73 -74.39 -55.41
CA ASP A 232 17.40 -74.42 -54.10
C ASP A 232 18.86 -73.92 -54.20
N ILE A 233 19.50 -74.11 -55.35
CA ILE A 233 20.84 -73.60 -55.63
C ILE A 233 20.78 -72.09 -55.85
N LEU A 234 19.82 -71.62 -56.64
CA LEU A 234 19.59 -70.19 -56.85
C LEU A 234 19.26 -69.47 -55.54
N LEU A 235 18.41 -70.07 -54.70
CA LEU A 235 18.11 -69.56 -53.37
C LEU A 235 19.35 -69.50 -52.48
N SER A 236 20.21 -70.52 -52.52
CA SER A 236 21.45 -70.54 -51.74
C SER A 236 22.40 -69.40 -52.15
N LEU A 237 22.56 -69.15 -53.45
CA LEU A 237 23.37 -68.04 -53.97
C LEU A 237 22.77 -66.67 -53.61
N ALA A 238 21.44 -66.55 -53.66
CA ALA A 238 20.73 -65.33 -53.25
C ALA A 238 20.90 -65.07 -51.74
N ILE A 239 20.81 -66.10 -50.90
CA ILE A 239 21.08 -65.99 -49.45
C ILE A 239 22.55 -65.61 -49.20
N GLU A 240 23.51 -66.19 -49.92
CA GLU A 240 24.91 -65.81 -49.78
C GLU A 240 25.14 -64.33 -50.13
N ALA A 241 24.51 -63.84 -51.21
CA ALA A 241 24.56 -62.43 -51.57
C ALA A 241 23.91 -61.54 -50.50
N ALA A 242 22.78 -61.97 -49.93
CA ALA A 242 22.10 -61.27 -48.83
C ALA A 242 23.00 -61.12 -47.60
N VAL A 243 23.66 -62.21 -47.18
CA VAL A 243 24.56 -62.20 -46.03
C VAL A 243 25.74 -61.25 -46.28
N LEU A 244 26.34 -61.30 -47.47
CA LEU A 244 27.44 -60.41 -47.81
C LEU A 244 27.02 -58.93 -47.86
N LEU A 245 25.81 -58.63 -48.36
CA LEU A 245 25.26 -57.27 -48.33
C LEU A 245 25.04 -56.78 -46.89
N LEU A 246 24.50 -57.64 -46.03
CA LEU A 246 24.31 -57.33 -44.61
C LEU A 246 25.64 -57.08 -43.90
N ASP A 247 26.67 -57.89 -44.19
CA ASP A 247 28.00 -57.71 -43.62
C ASP A 247 28.62 -56.36 -44.04
N ILE A 248 28.47 -55.96 -45.32
CA ILE A 248 28.95 -54.65 -45.79
C ILE A 248 28.20 -53.52 -45.08
N ASN A 249 26.86 -53.56 -45.08
CA ASN A 249 26.05 -52.53 -44.44
C ASN A 249 26.32 -52.41 -42.94
N ASN A 250 26.53 -53.53 -42.24
CA ASN A 250 26.85 -53.51 -40.81
C ASN A 250 28.22 -52.86 -40.56
N ASN A 251 29.23 -53.17 -41.39
CA ASN A 251 30.55 -52.56 -41.25
C ASN A 251 30.52 -51.05 -41.55
N GLU A 252 29.79 -50.62 -42.58
CA GLU A 252 29.60 -49.19 -42.90
C GLU A 252 28.88 -48.46 -41.76
N LEU A 253 27.80 -49.06 -41.24
CA LEU A 253 27.05 -48.52 -40.10
C LEU A 253 27.93 -48.44 -38.84
N GLU A 254 28.76 -49.45 -38.57
CA GLU A 254 29.71 -49.43 -37.45
C GLU A 254 30.74 -48.32 -37.61
N GLU A 255 31.26 -48.08 -38.81
CA GLU A 255 32.20 -46.99 -39.09
C GLU A 255 31.56 -45.61 -38.92
N ASP A 256 30.35 -45.42 -39.44
CA ASP A 256 29.57 -44.19 -39.28
C ASP A 256 29.25 -43.92 -37.80
N LEU A 257 28.80 -44.93 -37.06
CA LEU A 257 28.59 -44.84 -35.62
C LEU A 257 29.89 -44.51 -34.87
N HIS A 258 31.03 -45.10 -35.29
CA HIS A 258 32.32 -44.81 -34.67
C HIS A 258 32.73 -43.35 -34.88
N ASN A 259 32.51 -42.81 -36.07
CA ASN A 259 32.75 -41.41 -36.41
C ASN A 259 31.82 -40.47 -35.62
N GLU A 260 30.53 -40.78 -35.53
CA GLU A 260 29.57 -39.98 -34.78
C GLU A 260 29.88 -39.99 -33.27
N ILE A 261 30.25 -41.14 -32.70
CA ILE A 261 30.71 -41.26 -31.31
C ILE A 261 31.96 -40.43 -31.07
N LYS A 262 32.89 -40.39 -32.03
CA LYS A 262 34.11 -39.57 -31.93
C LYS A 262 33.78 -38.09 -31.92
N ASP A 263 32.92 -37.63 -32.83
CA ASP A 263 32.48 -36.23 -32.89
C ASP A 263 31.74 -35.81 -31.61
N LEU A 264 30.90 -36.69 -31.06
CA LEU A 264 30.23 -36.46 -29.77
C LEU A 264 31.22 -36.36 -28.61
N LYS A 265 32.25 -37.21 -28.58
CA LYS A 265 33.32 -37.16 -27.57
C LYS A 265 34.10 -35.85 -27.64
N ASP A 266 34.45 -35.41 -28.84
CA ASP A 266 35.18 -34.16 -29.06
C ASP A 266 34.33 -32.93 -28.66
N SER A 267 33.03 -32.95 -28.98
CA SER A 267 32.06 -31.95 -28.54
C SER A 267 31.94 -31.90 -27.00
N LEU A 268 31.80 -33.06 -26.35
CA LEU A 268 31.76 -33.15 -24.88
C LEU A 268 33.04 -32.64 -24.22
N ALA A 269 34.21 -32.95 -24.79
CA ALA A 269 35.50 -32.45 -24.29
C ALA A 269 35.57 -30.91 -24.34
N ASN A 270 35.10 -30.30 -25.43
CA ASN A 270 35.02 -28.84 -25.56
C ASN A 270 34.04 -28.20 -24.58
N ILE A 271 32.88 -28.82 -24.37
CA ILE A 271 31.89 -28.37 -23.40
C ILE A 271 32.48 -28.41 -21.98
N ASN A 272 33.12 -29.51 -21.60
CA ASN A 272 33.76 -29.66 -20.29
C ASN A 272 34.84 -28.59 -20.05
N LYS A 273 35.70 -28.35 -21.04
CA LYS A 273 36.71 -27.28 -20.97
C LYS A 273 36.09 -25.90 -20.78
N THR A 274 34.95 -25.63 -21.42
CA THR A 274 34.21 -24.37 -21.25
C THR A 274 33.61 -24.25 -19.85
N TYR A 275 33.06 -25.34 -19.31
CA TYR A 275 32.56 -25.39 -17.94
C TYR A 275 33.66 -25.16 -16.91
N GLU A 276 34.84 -25.77 -17.07
CA GLU A 276 35.98 -25.57 -16.17
C GLU A 276 36.41 -24.09 -16.11
N VAL A 277 36.50 -23.42 -17.26
CA VAL A 277 36.82 -21.98 -17.32
C VAL A 277 35.75 -21.14 -16.61
N ASN A 278 34.46 -21.46 -16.82
CA ASN A 278 33.36 -20.75 -16.18
C ASN A 278 33.33 -20.97 -14.66
N ILE A 279 33.59 -22.19 -14.19
CA ILE A 279 33.69 -22.53 -12.77
C ILE A 279 34.86 -21.76 -12.14
N SER A 280 36.02 -21.72 -12.78
CA SER A 280 37.17 -20.94 -12.30
C SER A 280 36.83 -19.45 -12.15
N LYS A 281 36.14 -18.88 -13.15
CA LYS A 281 35.68 -17.49 -13.09
C LYS A 281 34.68 -17.25 -11.95
N LYS A 282 33.70 -18.15 -11.78
CA LYS A 282 32.69 -18.07 -10.72
C LYS A 282 33.30 -18.22 -9.33
N ASN A 283 34.29 -19.09 -9.16
CA ASN A 283 35.00 -19.23 -7.88
C ASN A 283 35.75 -17.95 -7.51
N LYS A 284 36.41 -17.27 -8.46
CA LYS A 284 37.02 -15.95 -8.22
C LYS A 284 35.99 -14.88 -7.83
N GLU A 285 34.80 -14.90 -8.44
CA GLU A 285 33.70 -14.00 -8.04
C GLU A 285 33.22 -14.30 -6.60
N ILE A 286 33.09 -15.57 -6.23
CA ILE A 286 32.72 -16.00 -4.87
C ILE A 286 33.76 -15.55 -3.85
N GLU A 287 35.06 -15.73 -4.13
CA GLU A 287 36.14 -15.26 -3.26
C GLU A 287 36.05 -13.75 -3.01
N SER A 288 35.85 -12.94 -4.07
CA SER A 288 35.69 -11.49 -3.94
C SER A 288 34.44 -11.10 -3.14
N VAL A 289 33.33 -11.82 -3.28
CA VAL A 289 32.12 -11.59 -2.49
C VAL A 289 32.33 -11.95 -1.03
N ASN A 290 33.01 -13.07 -0.74
CA ASN A 290 33.32 -13.48 0.63
C ASN A 290 34.23 -12.47 1.34
N GLU A 291 35.21 -11.89 0.64
CA GLU A 291 36.02 -10.79 1.19
C GLU A 291 35.15 -9.59 1.58
N LYS A 292 34.18 -9.21 0.74
CA LYS A 292 33.24 -8.12 1.05
C LYS A 292 32.33 -8.45 2.22
N ILE A 293 31.83 -9.68 2.32
CA ILE A 293 31.02 -10.15 3.45
C ILE A 293 31.81 -10.02 4.75
N ASN A 294 33.06 -10.51 4.78
CA ASN A 294 33.92 -10.41 5.95
C ASN A 294 34.17 -8.95 6.38
N LEU A 295 34.32 -8.02 5.43
CA LEU A 295 34.44 -6.59 5.74
C LEU A 295 33.16 -6.01 6.33
N LEU A 296 32.00 -6.39 5.78
CA LEU A 296 30.69 -5.94 6.29
C LEU A 296 30.39 -6.50 7.68
N GLU A 297 30.76 -7.75 7.96
CA GLU A 297 30.61 -8.36 9.28
C GLU A 297 31.42 -7.60 10.34
N LYS A 298 32.68 -7.27 10.04
CA LYS A 298 33.51 -6.42 10.93
C LYS A 298 32.88 -5.06 11.18
N ALA A 299 32.42 -4.38 10.13
CA ALA A 299 31.74 -3.08 10.27
C ALA A 299 30.46 -3.18 11.10
N TYR A 300 29.71 -4.27 10.96
CA TYR A 300 28.49 -4.52 11.74
C TYR A 300 28.79 -4.80 13.22
N GLU A 301 29.89 -5.51 13.52
CA GLU A 301 30.35 -5.72 14.89
C GLU A 301 30.76 -4.39 15.55
N GLU A 302 31.52 -3.55 14.84
CA GLU A 302 31.90 -2.20 15.31
C GLU A 302 30.67 -1.34 15.60
N LEU A 303 29.70 -1.29 14.67
CA LEU A 303 28.44 -0.57 14.85
C LEU A 303 27.65 -1.07 16.07
N ASN A 304 27.64 -2.38 16.32
CA ASN A 304 26.98 -2.95 17.48
C ASN A 304 27.67 -2.60 18.80
N GLN A 305 29.00 -2.50 18.82
CA GLN A 305 29.73 -2.01 19.98
C GLN A 305 29.41 -0.55 20.25
N GLU A 306 29.40 0.29 19.22
CA GLU A 306 29.04 1.71 19.32
C GLU A 306 27.61 1.88 19.85
N LYS A 307 26.64 1.13 19.30
CA LYS A 307 25.25 1.11 19.79
C LYS A 307 25.14 0.72 21.26
N LYS A 308 25.95 -0.22 21.74
CA LYS A 308 25.97 -0.61 23.16
C LYS A 308 26.52 0.53 24.03
N ALA A 309 27.60 1.18 23.61
CA ALA A 309 28.17 2.32 24.31
C ALA A 309 27.17 3.48 24.40
N LEU A 310 26.53 3.83 23.27
CA LEU A 310 25.55 4.92 23.20
C LEU A 310 24.32 4.64 24.08
N ASN A 311 23.84 3.39 24.14
CA ASN A 311 22.74 3.02 25.03
C ASN A 311 23.12 3.09 26.51
N GLN A 312 24.37 2.79 26.86
CA GLN A 312 24.85 2.96 28.24
C GLN A 312 24.90 4.44 28.61
N GLU A 313 25.43 5.29 27.73
CA GLU A 313 25.47 6.74 27.92
C GLU A 313 24.06 7.32 28.09
N LEU A 314 23.12 6.92 27.22
CA LEU A 314 21.72 7.33 27.28
C LEU A 314 21.07 6.97 28.63
N LYS A 315 21.33 5.76 29.15
CA LYS A 315 20.84 5.35 30.49
C LYS A 315 21.42 6.23 31.59
N VAL A 316 22.71 6.58 31.53
CA VAL A 316 23.35 7.48 32.50
C VAL A 316 22.70 8.86 32.44
N THR A 317 22.52 9.43 31.25
CA THR A 317 21.88 10.75 31.07
C THR A 317 20.42 10.74 31.54
N GLN A 318 19.67 9.66 31.30
CA GLN A 318 18.31 9.51 31.82
C GLN A 318 18.28 9.46 33.35
N GLY A 319 19.22 8.74 33.97
CA GLY A 319 19.42 8.73 35.42
C GLY A 319 19.66 10.13 35.97
N GLN A 320 20.63 10.85 35.41
CA GLN A 320 20.95 12.23 35.79
C GLN A 320 19.76 13.18 35.62
N ASN A 321 19.01 13.07 34.52
CA ASN A 321 17.81 13.87 34.31
C ASN A 321 16.72 13.58 35.35
N SER A 322 16.57 12.33 35.77
CA SER A 322 15.60 11.97 36.82
C SER A 322 16.00 12.53 38.18
N GLU A 323 17.30 12.49 38.52
CA GLU A 323 17.84 13.11 39.73
C GLU A 323 17.66 14.63 39.73
N LEU A 324 17.97 15.30 38.61
CA LEU A 324 17.77 16.74 38.46
C LEU A 324 16.30 17.14 38.60
N LYS A 325 15.37 16.38 38.01
CA LYS A 325 13.93 16.61 38.20
C LYS A 325 13.51 16.49 39.66
N GLN A 326 14.04 15.50 40.38
CA GLN A 326 13.75 15.33 41.80
C GLN A 326 14.34 16.47 42.63
N GLN A 327 15.55 16.93 42.31
CA GLN A 327 16.17 18.10 42.95
C GLN A 327 15.37 19.38 42.71
N LEU A 328 14.89 19.62 41.50
CA LEU A 328 14.02 20.74 41.16
C LEU A 328 12.72 20.70 41.96
N ALA A 329 12.02 19.57 41.97
CA ALA A 329 10.78 19.41 42.74
C ALA A 329 11.00 19.65 44.25
N ASN A 330 12.13 19.18 44.80
CA ASN A 330 12.50 19.44 46.20
C ASN A 330 12.79 20.91 46.48
N LEU A 331 13.43 21.63 45.54
CA LEU A 331 13.69 23.06 45.66
C LEU A 331 12.40 23.88 45.56
N GLU A 332 11.52 23.53 44.63
CA GLU A 332 10.20 24.14 44.47
C GLU A 332 9.37 23.99 45.77
N ALA A 333 9.29 22.77 46.32
CA ALA A 333 8.59 22.53 47.58
C ALA A 333 9.20 23.30 48.77
N LYS A 334 10.52 23.47 48.82
CA LYS A 334 11.18 24.32 49.83
C LYS A 334 10.84 25.80 49.62
N HIS A 335 10.80 26.26 48.38
CA HIS A 335 10.48 27.64 48.03
C HIS A 335 9.03 27.98 48.39
N GLU A 336 8.08 27.10 48.07
CA GLU A 336 6.67 27.25 48.44
C GLU A 336 6.48 27.32 49.96
N LYS A 337 7.14 26.43 50.72
CA LYS A 337 7.13 26.50 52.19
C LYS A 337 7.66 27.84 52.71
N LYS A 338 8.74 28.34 52.13
CA LYS A 338 9.32 29.64 52.53
C LYS A 338 8.38 30.81 52.19
N LEU A 339 7.73 30.77 51.03
CA LEU A 339 6.72 31.76 50.64
C LEU A 339 5.52 31.75 51.60
N ALA A 340 5.02 30.57 51.97
CA ALA A 340 3.91 30.45 52.91
C ALA A 340 4.26 31.03 54.29
N VAL A 341 5.47 30.74 54.81
CA VAL A 341 5.95 31.31 56.08
C VAL A 341 6.07 32.83 56.00
N LEU A 342 6.66 33.36 54.91
CA LEU A 342 6.77 34.80 54.70
C LEU A 342 5.40 35.48 54.60
N GLN A 343 4.45 34.88 53.87
CA GLN A 343 3.08 35.38 53.79
C GLN A 343 2.42 35.43 55.17
N GLU A 344 2.57 34.37 55.98
CA GLU A 344 2.02 34.33 57.33
C GLU A 344 2.65 35.40 58.25
N GLU A 345 3.97 35.62 58.15
CA GLU A 345 4.66 36.70 58.86
C GLU A 345 4.19 38.08 58.42
N HIS A 346 3.99 38.29 57.11
CA HIS A 346 3.46 39.52 56.56
C HIS A 346 2.04 39.78 57.04
N ASP A 347 1.16 38.77 57.02
CA ASP A 347 -0.21 38.87 57.52
C ASP A 347 -0.26 39.18 59.02
N LYS A 348 0.62 38.57 59.82
CA LYS A 348 0.77 38.89 61.25
C LYS A 348 1.20 40.33 61.46
N LYS A 349 2.19 40.83 60.70
CA LYS A 349 2.61 42.24 60.76
C LYS A 349 1.49 43.18 60.32
N LEU A 350 0.74 42.82 59.27
CA LEU A 350 -0.36 43.63 58.75
C LEU A 350 -1.49 43.74 59.78
N LYS A 351 -1.86 42.64 60.45
CA LYS A 351 -2.80 42.65 61.59
C LYS A 351 -2.30 43.47 62.78
N GLN A 352 -1.01 43.40 63.12
CA GLN A 352 -0.43 44.23 64.18
C GLN A 352 -0.50 45.72 63.86
N VAL A 353 -0.22 46.09 62.61
CA VAL A 353 -0.31 47.46 62.12
C VAL A 353 -1.76 47.93 62.13
N GLN A 354 -2.71 47.14 61.63
CA GLN A 354 -4.14 47.44 61.69
C GLN A 354 -4.60 47.68 63.13
N ASN A 355 -4.30 46.76 64.05
CA ASN A 355 -4.64 46.91 65.48
C ASN A 355 -4.01 48.15 66.12
N HIS A 356 -2.78 48.52 65.72
CA HIS A 356 -2.12 49.73 66.20
C HIS A 356 -2.85 51.00 65.73
N TYR A 357 -3.27 51.04 64.46
CA TYR A 357 -4.02 52.16 63.91
C TYR A 357 -5.46 52.22 64.44
N GLU A 358 -6.14 51.10 64.64
CA GLU A 358 -7.46 51.05 65.30
C GLU A 358 -7.38 51.61 66.72
N LYS A 359 -6.39 51.22 67.52
CA LYS A 359 -6.20 51.79 68.87
C LYS A 359 -5.89 53.29 68.86
N LYS A 360 -5.17 53.78 67.85
CA LYS A 360 -4.96 55.23 67.66
C LYS A 360 -6.24 55.94 67.27
N PHE A 361 -7.04 55.32 66.42
CA PHE A 361 -8.34 55.84 65.99
C PHE A 361 -9.32 55.92 67.17
N GLU A 362 -9.45 54.86 67.97
CA GLU A 362 -10.28 54.85 69.18
C GLU A 362 -9.84 55.92 70.20
N LYS A 363 -8.53 56.12 70.39
CA LYS A 363 -8.02 57.21 71.24
C LYS A 363 -8.40 58.59 70.72
N ALA A 364 -8.19 58.84 69.42
CA ALA A 364 -8.54 60.11 68.79
C ALA A 364 -10.05 60.36 68.85
N GLN A 365 -10.87 59.32 68.65
CA GLN A 365 -12.32 59.39 68.78
C GLN A 365 -12.77 59.66 70.22
N GLY A 366 -12.11 59.04 71.21
CA GLY A 366 -12.33 59.32 72.63
C GLY A 366 -11.96 60.75 73.03
N GLU A 367 -10.85 61.28 72.52
CA GLU A 367 -10.45 62.68 72.74
C GLU A 367 -11.40 63.67 72.07
N PHE A 368 -11.86 63.35 70.85
CA PHE A 368 -12.88 64.13 70.14
C PHE A 368 -14.20 64.19 70.92
N ASN A 369 -14.68 63.03 71.42
CA ASN A 369 -15.89 62.96 72.23
C ASN A 369 -15.77 63.75 73.55
N LYS A 370 -14.60 63.73 74.19
CA LYS A 370 -14.35 64.57 75.39
C LYS A 370 -14.42 66.06 75.08
N LYS A 371 -13.85 66.51 73.94
CA LYS A 371 -13.96 67.91 73.50
C LYS A 371 -15.41 68.30 73.21
N LEU A 372 -16.15 67.43 72.52
CA LEU A 372 -17.57 67.64 72.21
C LEU A 372 -18.43 67.79 73.47
N GLN A 373 -18.13 67.01 74.53
CA GLN A 373 -18.84 67.08 75.81
C GLN A 373 -18.58 68.42 76.53
N LEU A 374 -17.32 68.88 76.55
CA LEU A 374 -16.90 70.16 77.13
C LEU A 374 -17.57 71.36 76.44
N GLU A 375 -17.76 71.27 75.13
CA GLU A 375 -18.41 72.30 74.32
C GLU A 375 -19.93 72.37 74.59
N LYS A 376 -20.57 71.20 74.81
CA LYS A 376 -21.98 71.13 75.24
C LYS A 376 -22.21 71.74 76.62
N GLU A 377 -21.32 71.47 77.59
CA GLU A 377 -21.39 72.04 78.94
C GLU A 377 -21.19 73.58 78.93
N ASN A 378 -20.39 74.11 78.00
CA ASN A 378 -20.25 75.56 77.81
C ASN A 378 -21.49 76.21 77.19
N LEU A 379 -22.19 75.52 76.28
CA LEU A 379 -23.45 75.97 75.68
C LEU A 379 -24.59 76.04 76.72
N GLU A 380 -24.68 75.07 77.63
CA GLU A 380 -25.67 75.09 78.73
C GLU A 380 -25.43 76.23 79.74
N ARG A 381 -24.17 76.63 79.98
CA ARG A 381 -23.83 77.81 80.80
C ARG A 381 -24.21 79.14 80.14
N LEU A 382 -24.13 79.23 78.81
CA LEU A 382 -24.56 80.42 78.08
C LEU A 382 -26.09 80.57 78.06
N GLN A 383 -26.82 79.45 77.90
CA GLN A 383 -28.28 79.44 77.90
C GLN A 383 -28.91 79.76 79.28
N THR A 384 -28.22 79.46 80.39
CA THR A 384 -28.65 79.85 81.74
C THR A 384 -28.39 81.33 82.07
N THR A 385 -27.53 82.02 81.30
CA THR A 385 -27.22 83.44 81.51
C THR A 385 -28.09 84.37 80.63
N GLU A 386 -28.57 83.90 79.47
CA GLU A 386 -29.45 84.67 78.58
C GLU A 386 -30.95 84.63 78.96
N ALA A 387 -31.37 83.67 79.79
CA ALA A 387 -32.76 83.51 80.23
C ALA A 387 -33.25 84.51 81.30
N THR A 388 -32.40 85.40 81.82
CA THR A 388 -32.75 86.37 82.89
C THR A 388 -32.70 87.85 82.49
N LYS A 389 -32.50 88.19 81.21
CA LYS A 389 -32.30 89.59 80.77
C LYS A 389 -33.09 90.05 79.53
N LYS A 390 -34.22 89.44 79.20
CA LYS A 390 -35.11 89.91 78.12
C LYS A 390 -36.58 89.96 78.52
N GLU A 391 -36.86 90.69 79.59
CA GLU A 391 -38.19 91.24 79.86
C GLU A 391 -37.99 92.63 80.48
N ASN A 392 -37.64 93.62 79.66
CA ASN A 392 -38.02 95.02 79.85
C ASN A 392 -37.61 95.90 78.65
N TRP A 393 -38.66 96.44 78.03
CA TRP A 393 -38.76 97.78 77.45
C TRP A 393 -38.41 98.02 75.98
N LEU A 394 -39.53 98.20 75.26
CA LEU A 394 -39.77 98.76 73.93
C LEU A 394 -39.83 100.30 73.96
N LEU A 395 -39.76 100.89 72.76
CA LEU A 395 -40.09 102.27 72.31
C LEU A 395 -38.92 103.27 72.32
N ASP A 396 -38.70 104.10 71.28
CA ASP A 396 -39.69 104.84 70.50
C ASP A 396 -39.21 105.17 69.07
N LYS A 397 -40.11 105.03 68.08
CA LYS A 397 -39.96 105.48 66.69
C LYS A 397 -40.97 106.61 66.44
N ASN A 398 -40.59 107.86 66.67
CA ASN A 398 -41.37 109.04 66.26
C ASN A 398 -40.51 110.31 66.09
N PHE A 399 -39.32 110.19 65.49
CA PHE A 399 -38.49 111.35 65.13
C PHE A 399 -38.42 111.49 63.61
N SER A 400 -38.74 112.69 63.10
CA SER A 400 -38.67 113.10 61.70
C SER A 400 -37.86 114.38 61.64
N ALA A 401 -36.65 114.35 61.07
CA ALA A 401 -35.81 115.53 60.97
C ALA A 401 -36.41 116.57 60.01
N ASN A 402 -36.37 117.85 60.38
CA ASN A 402 -36.79 118.96 59.51
C ASN A 402 -35.65 119.47 58.60
N TRP A 403 -34.56 118.71 58.51
CA TRP A 403 -33.38 119.01 57.72
C TRP A 403 -32.92 117.77 56.95
N ALA A 404 -32.10 118.01 55.94
CA ALA A 404 -31.59 116.95 55.08
C ALA A 404 -30.17 117.22 54.62
N VAL A 405 -29.51 116.16 54.15
CA VAL A 405 -28.12 116.20 53.71
C VAL A 405 -28.05 115.87 52.21
N ILE A 406 -27.41 116.73 51.43
CA ILE A 406 -27.08 116.46 50.03
C ILE A 406 -25.56 116.26 49.94
N THR A 407 -25.15 115.04 49.60
CA THR A 407 -23.77 114.57 49.65
C THR A 407 -23.38 113.86 48.34
N THR A 408 -22.07 113.81 48.04
CA THR A 408 -21.54 112.96 46.97
C THR A 408 -21.56 111.47 47.34
N SER A 409 -21.79 111.13 48.61
CA SER A 409 -21.64 109.80 49.16
C SER A 409 -23.00 109.14 49.37
N THR A 410 -23.61 108.55 48.34
CA THR A 410 -24.84 107.78 48.52
C THR A 410 -24.53 106.33 48.87
N SER A 411 -24.52 106.00 50.15
CA SER A 411 -24.56 104.59 50.60
C SER A 411 -25.89 104.30 51.28
N THR A 412 -26.50 103.17 50.93
CA THR A 412 -27.72 102.63 51.59
C THR A 412 -27.54 102.49 53.11
N PHE A 413 -26.31 102.29 53.55
CA PHE A 413 -25.92 102.22 54.96
C PHE A 413 -26.26 103.48 55.77
N LEU A 414 -26.16 104.68 55.18
CA LEU A 414 -26.51 105.92 55.90
C LEU A 414 -28.02 106.04 56.15
N GLU A 415 -28.83 105.55 55.21
CA GLU A 415 -30.29 105.48 55.35
C GLU A 415 -30.71 104.41 56.39
N GLU A 416 -29.94 103.32 56.55
CA GLU A 416 -30.20 102.30 57.58
C GLU A 416 -29.87 102.79 59.00
N ILE A 417 -28.80 103.57 59.16
CA ILE A 417 -28.40 104.08 60.49
C ILE A 417 -29.26 105.27 60.93
N TYR A 418 -29.62 106.15 59.99
CA TYR A 418 -30.42 107.35 60.26
C TYR A 418 -31.67 107.41 59.37
N PRO A 419 -32.62 106.47 59.52
CA PRO A 419 -33.83 106.40 58.69
C PRO A 419 -34.72 107.65 58.80
N GLU A 420 -34.56 108.44 59.85
CA GLU A 420 -35.25 109.71 60.06
C GLU A 420 -34.74 110.91 59.24
N VAL A 421 -33.54 110.84 58.64
CA VAL A 421 -32.91 111.95 57.89
C VAL A 421 -32.95 111.64 56.40
N MET A 422 -33.45 112.58 55.59
CA MET A 422 -33.37 112.44 54.13
C MET A 422 -31.95 112.75 53.64
N ILE A 423 -31.37 111.81 52.89
CA ILE A 423 -30.02 111.93 52.32
C ILE A 423 -30.12 111.83 50.80
N GLY A 424 -29.54 112.79 50.09
CA GLY A 424 -29.62 112.88 48.63
C GLY A 424 -28.26 112.94 47.97
N SER A 425 -28.17 112.38 46.77
CA SER A 425 -26.97 112.46 45.94
C SER A 425 -26.85 113.82 45.29
N THR A 426 -25.63 114.34 45.18
CA THR A 426 -25.32 115.43 44.26
C THR A 426 -25.26 115.01 42.79
N TYR A 427 -25.07 113.71 42.50
CA TYR A 427 -24.89 113.20 41.13
C TYR A 427 -26.21 113.03 40.36
N THR A 428 -27.32 112.78 41.04
CA THR A 428 -28.63 112.59 40.43
C THR A 428 -29.54 113.78 40.71
N GLU A 429 -29.96 114.46 39.65
CA GLU A 429 -30.80 115.67 39.74
C GLU A 429 -32.12 115.41 40.46
N ASP A 430 -32.76 114.28 40.20
CA ASP A 430 -34.01 113.91 40.86
C ASP A 430 -33.82 113.67 42.38
N SER A 431 -32.64 113.19 42.80
CA SER A 431 -32.36 112.87 44.20
C SER A 431 -32.33 114.12 45.07
N TRP A 432 -31.54 115.12 44.70
CA TRP A 432 -31.50 116.36 45.48
C TRP A 432 -32.73 117.24 45.26
N LYS A 433 -33.36 117.24 44.08
CA LYS A 433 -34.63 117.97 43.88
C LYS A 433 -35.73 117.43 44.77
N ARG A 434 -35.88 116.10 44.89
CA ARG A 434 -36.90 115.47 45.76
C ARG A 434 -36.78 115.92 47.21
N ILE A 435 -35.54 116.11 47.69
CA ILE A 435 -35.27 116.62 49.03
C ILE A 435 -35.64 118.10 49.13
N ILE A 436 -35.20 118.92 48.17
CA ILE A 436 -35.42 120.38 48.17
C ILE A 436 -36.91 120.73 48.00
N ASP A 437 -37.65 119.94 47.22
CA ASP A 437 -39.09 120.10 47.01
C ASP A 437 -39.94 119.59 48.19
N ASN A 438 -39.35 118.90 49.17
CA ASN A 438 -40.07 118.44 50.36
C ASN A 438 -40.42 119.62 51.28
N LYS A 439 -41.71 119.78 51.57
CA LYS A 439 -42.22 120.86 52.42
C LYS A 439 -41.74 120.76 53.88
N ASN A 440 -41.50 119.55 54.38
CA ASN A 440 -41.10 119.32 55.79
C ASN A 440 -39.63 119.66 56.06
N ILE A 441 -38.82 119.81 55.02
CA ILE A 441 -37.38 120.09 55.13
C ILE A 441 -37.17 121.60 55.01
N THR A 442 -36.67 122.25 56.05
CA THR A 442 -36.41 123.70 56.09
C THR A 442 -34.93 124.02 55.90
N ASN A 443 -34.04 123.16 56.43
CA ASN A 443 -32.59 123.35 56.37
C ASN A 443 -31.92 122.26 55.54
N ILE A 444 -31.00 122.65 54.66
CA ILE A 444 -30.30 121.74 53.76
C ILE A 444 -28.81 121.85 53.98
N TYR A 445 -28.19 120.74 54.38
CA TYR A 445 -26.76 120.61 54.53
C TYR A 445 -26.18 120.10 53.21
N LEU A 446 -25.45 120.96 52.48
CA LEU A 446 -24.91 120.66 51.16
C LEU A 446 -23.39 120.47 51.23
N GLN A 447 -22.91 119.30 50.81
CA GLN A 447 -21.48 119.03 50.71
C GLN A 447 -20.86 119.87 49.59
N MET A 448 -19.78 120.62 49.89
CA MET A 448 -19.02 121.36 48.89
C MET A 448 -17.93 120.50 48.22
N ASN A 449 -17.22 119.69 48.98
CA ASN A 449 -16.13 118.88 48.45
C ASN A 449 -16.63 117.80 47.48
N GLY A 450 -16.07 117.77 46.28
CA GLY A 450 -16.47 116.86 45.20
C GLY A 450 -17.50 117.42 44.22
N LEU A 451 -18.01 118.65 44.43
CA LEU A 451 -18.88 119.33 43.47
C LEU A 451 -18.12 120.31 42.57
N SER A 452 -18.39 120.26 41.26
CA SER A 452 -17.93 121.34 40.37
C SER A 452 -18.64 122.66 40.70
N THR A 453 -17.97 123.80 40.53
CA THR A 453 -18.53 125.14 40.80
C THR A 453 -19.87 125.37 40.08
N ARG A 454 -20.05 124.77 38.90
CA ARG A 454 -21.31 124.83 38.13
C ARG A 454 -22.43 124.03 38.78
N GLN A 455 -22.15 122.81 39.26
CA GLN A 455 -23.13 121.97 39.96
C GLN A 455 -23.54 122.58 41.30
N PHE A 456 -22.57 123.06 42.09
CA PHE A 456 -22.86 123.71 43.36
C PHE A 456 -23.75 124.94 43.17
N LYS A 457 -23.42 125.84 42.23
CA LYS A 457 -24.25 127.02 41.91
C LYS A 457 -25.65 126.63 41.43
N ARG A 458 -25.79 125.52 40.69
CA ARG A 458 -27.09 124.99 40.23
C ARG A 458 -27.97 124.54 41.39
N ILE A 459 -27.44 123.68 42.26
CA ILE A 459 -28.17 123.17 43.44
C ILE A 459 -28.53 124.34 44.36
N ARG A 460 -27.55 125.21 44.67
CA ARG A 460 -27.76 126.41 45.49
C ARG A 460 -28.84 127.34 44.91
N SER A 461 -28.84 127.57 43.61
CA SER A 461 -29.87 128.40 42.98
C SER A 461 -31.26 127.78 43.11
N TYR A 462 -31.37 126.45 43.03
CA TYR A 462 -32.63 125.73 43.20
C TYR A 462 -33.12 125.74 44.65
N ILE A 463 -32.23 125.58 45.63
CA ILE A 463 -32.54 125.75 47.06
C ILE A 463 -33.10 127.15 47.32
N ASN A 464 -32.40 128.18 46.82
CA ASN A 464 -32.82 129.58 46.99
C ASN A 464 -34.16 129.87 46.31
N GLN A 465 -34.44 129.28 45.15
CA GLN A 465 -35.74 129.39 44.48
C GLN A 465 -36.90 128.80 45.29
N LYS A 466 -36.61 127.84 46.20
CA LYS A 466 -37.60 127.21 47.08
C LYS A 466 -37.61 127.80 48.48
N GLU A 467 -36.92 128.92 48.68
CA GLU A 467 -36.83 129.66 49.95
C GLU A 467 -36.39 128.79 51.14
N LYS A 468 -35.49 127.82 50.90
CA LYS A 468 -34.92 126.96 51.95
C LYS A 468 -33.60 127.53 52.46
N ASN A 469 -33.32 127.35 53.76
CA ASN A 469 -32.01 127.66 54.31
C ASN A 469 -31.01 126.57 53.90
N TYR A 470 -29.77 126.94 53.59
CA TYR A 470 -28.72 125.95 53.39
C TYR A 470 -27.43 126.29 54.12
N HIS A 471 -26.78 125.24 54.57
CA HIS A 471 -25.47 125.25 55.20
C HIS A 471 -24.54 124.38 54.39
N THR A 472 -23.34 124.88 54.09
CA THR A 472 -22.34 124.09 53.39
C THR A 472 -21.38 123.44 54.35
N PHE A 473 -20.96 122.22 54.04
CA PHE A 473 -19.94 121.51 54.80
C PHE A 473 -18.91 120.87 53.86
N GLU A 474 -17.74 120.57 54.42
CA GLU A 474 -16.64 119.89 53.75
C GLU A 474 -16.23 118.69 54.59
N ILE A 475 -16.32 117.48 54.03
CA ILE A 475 -15.92 116.23 54.69
C ILE A 475 -15.29 115.28 53.69
N GLU A 476 -14.28 114.54 54.13
CA GLU A 476 -13.41 113.74 53.26
C GLU A 476 -13.78 112.25 53.23
N ASN A 477 -14.48 111.75 54.26
CA ASN A 477 -14.86 110.33 54.34
C ASN A 477 -16.23 110.11 55.01
N THR A 478 -16.79 108.92 54.82
CA THR A 478 -18.12 108.53 55.34
C THR A 478 -18.20 108.52 56.87
N LYS A 479 -17.09 108.28 57.57
CA LYS A 479 -17.07 108.32 59.04
C LYS A 479 -17.35 109.73 59.56
N GLN A 480 -16.69 110.74 58.98
CA GLN A 480 -16.95 112.13 59.36
C GLN A 480 -18.38 112.58 59.00
N LEU A 481 -18.96 112.01 57.93
CA LEU A 481 -20.37 112.23 57.59
C LEU A 481 -21.33 111.65 58.63
N LEU A 482 -21.06 110.44 59.13
CA LEU A 482 -21.82 109.83 60.23
C LEU A 482 -21.74 110.69 61.50
N ASP A 483 -20.53 111.14 61.85
CA ASP A 483 -20.32 111.96 63.04
C ASP A 483 -21.04 113.32 62.93
N LEU A 484 -21.07 113.93 61.74
CA LEU A 484 -21.82 115.16 61.48
C LEU A 484 -23.34 114.95 61.64
N ILE A 485 -23.90 113.89 61.04
CA ILE A 485 -25.33 113.56 61.17
C ILE A 485 -25.68 113.28 62.64
N GLY A 486 -24.82 112.54 63.35
CA GLY A 486 -24.95 112.29 64.78
C GLY A 486 -24.93 113.57 65.61
N PHE A 487 -24.02 114.50 65.31
CA PHE A 487 -23.92 115.80 65.98
C PHE A 487 -25.16 116.66 65.73
N LEU A 488 -25.63 116.77 64.48
CA LEU A 488 -26.84 117.51 64.13
C LEU A 488 -28.08 116.94 64.85
N LYS A 489 -28.18 115.61 64.96
CA LYS A 489 -29.24 114.94 65.71
C LYS A 489 -29.19 115.24 67.21
N MET A 490 -28.00 115.28 67.81
CA MET A 490 -27.86 115.66 69.23
C MET A 490 -28.25 117.12 69.47
N GLY A 491 -27.85 118.04 68.58
CA GLY A 491 -28.21 119.45 68.67
C GLY A 491 -29.71 119.75 68.56
N GLU A 492 -30.48 118.91 67.85
CA GLU A 492 -31.95 119.03 67.81
C GLU A 492 -32.66 118.34 68.98
N ARG A 493 -32.11 117.23 69.50
CA ARG A 493 -32.66 116.58 70.70
C ARG A 493 -32.58 117.49 71.93
N GLU A 494 -31.57 118.35 72.05
CA GLU A 494 -31.51 119.36 73.12
C GLU A 494 -32.52 120.51 72.95
N LYS A 495 -33.02 120.77 71.73
CA LYS A 495 -34.04 121.80 71.46
C LYS A 495 -35.47 121.31 71.62
N ILE A 496 -35.70 119.99 71.56
CA ILE A 496 -37.02 119.36 71.74
C ILE A 496 -37.26 118.99 73.22
N LEU A 497 -36.21 119.00 74.05
CA LEU A 497 -36.28 118.79 75.51
C LEU A 497 -36.27 120.11 76.32
N LYS A 498 -36.58 121.25 75.70
CA LYS A 498 -36.85 122.53 76.36
C LYS A 498 -38.23 123.07 76.05
#